data_AF-A9GT65-F1
#
_entry.id   AF-A9GT65-F1
#
_cell.length_a   1.000
_cell.length_b   1.000
_cell.length_c   1.000
_cell.angle_alpha   90.00
_cell.angle_beta   90.00
_cell.angle_gamma   90.00
#
_symmetry.space_group_name_H-M   'P 1'
#
loop_
_entity.id
_entity.type
_entity.pdbx_description
1 polymer ?
#
loop_
_entity_poly.entity_id
_entity_poly.type
_entity_poly.pdbx_seq_one_letter_code
_entity_poly.pdbx_strand_id
1 'polypeptide(L)'
;MRSGCWRARAPRAPALRVRARSTGGLACAAQHAGPPRRSAGAGAGAVREDHDAPASEPPRGSTRPPARAIAIPLPPSRIHTAMNKLFRNPTIIAAGLSLALGALACGEDDSPADQSGTGGGATAGSGGGATTGSGGGATSGSGGGATTGSGGASTSASSGGVTTASGGDPNPDPANARTFDHRHASLDGIPASCAEALKSGDFVFHYAHRSHGFQIIVGAESIEAKTPTYAFETEYCDVPQQEGAFLMWDGMIDTDLIPGEQYWATEAGIDDVRTILGGHPEIRYSMWAWSSEISEQTEEDVQRYLDVLDALGQEFPEVTFIYMTGPGDEEYNGVNRAARNQQIRDFCREHGKILYDFEDLDVHADGERHTTTVDGVEIPMQHPRYDVETSGNAEYEHTHTTQGACENKAMAFWRMMAELEGCAQ
;
A
#
# COMPACT_ATOMS: atom_id res chain seq x y z
N MET A 1 -50.83 56.23 26.13
CA MET A 1 -50.66 54.94 25.42
C MET A 1 -49.17 54.73 25.17
N ARG A 2 -48.69 53.49 24.98
CA ARG A 2 -47.29 53.16 24.67
C ARG A 2 -47.18 52.54 23.29
N SER A 3 -46.16 52.92 22.52
CA SER A 3 -45.70 52.24 21.30
C SER A 3 -44.19 52.05 21.42
N GLY A 4 -43.72 50.81 21.27
CA GLY A 4 -42.35 50.42 21.60
C GLY A 4 -41.52 50.03 20.37
N CYS A 5 -40.23 50.35 20.39
CA CYS A 5 -39.30 49.98 19.32
C CYS A 5 -39.07 48.47 19.24
N TRP A 6 -39.07 47.93 18.03
CA TRP A 6 -38.47 46.63 17.73
C TRP A 6 -37.14 46.84 16.97
N ARG A 7 -36.07 46.18 17.44
CA ARG A 7 -34.80 46.06 16.71
C ARG A 7 -34.70 44.64 16.18
N ALA A 8 -34.50 44.49 14.87
CA ALA A 8 -34.09 43.20 14.31
C ALA A 8 -32.68 42.84 14.81
N ARG A 9 -32.44 41.53 15.02
CA ARG A 9 -31.09 40.97 15.16
C ARG A 9 -30.78 40.18 13.90
N ALA A 10 -29.58 40.36 13.35
CA ALA A 10 -29.02 39.43 12.36
C ALA A 10 -28.62 38.12 13.05
N PRO A 11 -28.65 36.97 12.34
CA PRO A 11 -28.07 35.73 12.84
C PRO A 11 -26.54 35.86 12.98
N ARG A 12 -25.95 35.06 13.87
CA ARG A 12 -24.49 34.91 13.98
C ARG A 12 -24.03 33.75 13.11
N ALA A 13 -22.94 33.94 12.37
CA ALA A 13 -22.20 32.82 11.78
C ALA A 13 -21.56 31.96 12.89
N PRO A 14 -21.40 30.63 12.69
CA PRO A 14 -20.57 29.80 13.56
C PRO A 14 -19.09 30.21 13.40
N ALA A 15 -18.30 30.03 14.47
CA ALA A 15 -16.88 30.31 14.45
C ALA A 15 -16.09 29.02 14.17
N LEU A 16 -15.23 29.03 13.15
CA LEU A 16 -14.25 27.96 12.94
C LEU A 16 -13.41 27.76 14.21
N ARG A 17 -13.32 26.51 14.67
CA ARG A 17 -12.37 26.09 15.70
C ARG A 17 -11.20 25.38 15.03
N VAL A 18 -10.18 26.14 14.67
CA VAL A 18 -8.87 25.55 14.40
C VAL A 18 -8.33 24.97 15.72
N ARG A 19 -8.17 23.65 15.78
CA ARG A 19 -7.35 22.96 16.79
C ARG A 19 -6.07 22.50 16.10
N ALA A 20 -4.95 22.61 16.79
CA ALA A 20 -3.72 21.93 16.37
C ALA A 20 -3.84 20.45 16.75
N ARG A 21 -3.64 19.53 15.80
CA ARG A 21 -3.34 18.12 16.11
C ARG A 21 -2.01 18.06 16.86
N SER A 22 -1.82 17.06 17.72
CA SER A 22 -0.60 16.89 18.51
C SER A 22 0.31 15.84 17.88
N THR A 23 1.38 16.28 17.20
CA THR A 23 2.48 15.39 16.79
C THR A 23 3.15 14.81 18.04
N GLY A 24 2.82 13.58 18.41
CA GLY A 24 3.17 13.03 19.72
C GLY A 24 3.28 11.51 19.70
N GLY A 25 4.35 10.99 19.07
CA GLY A 25 4.67 9.57 19.07
C GLY A 25 4.69 8.99 20.49
N LEU A 26 3.71 8.15 20.77
CA LEU A 26 3.48 7.44 22.02
C LEU A 26 3.05 6.02 21.62
N ALA A 27 3.84 5.02 22.00
CA ALA A 27 3.59 3.63 21.60
C ALA A 27 2.23 3.13 22.09
N CYS A 28 1.56 2.32 21.26
CA CYS A 28 0.21 1.80 21.52
C CYS A 28 0.14 1.06 22.86
N ALA A 29 -0.73 1.54 23.75
CA ALA A 29 -0.82 1.07 25.13
C ALA A 29 -1.84 -0.07 25.26
N ALA A 30 -1.43 -1.29 24.91
CA ALA A 30 -2.25 -2.50 25.04
C ALA A 30 -2.89 -2.63 26.45
N GLN A 31 -4.22 -2.57 26.50
CA GLN A 31 -4.98 -2.51 27.76
C GLN A 31 -5.17 -3.91 28.39
N HIS A 32 -4.15 -4.41 29.07
CA HIS A 32 -4.24 -5.64 29.88
C HIS A 32 -3.91 -5.40 31.35
N ALA A 33 -4.82 -5.83 32.23
CA ALA A 33 -4.78 -5.52 33.66
C ALA A 33 -3.97 -6.56 34.48
N GLY A 34 -2.93 -6.10 35.19
CA GLY A 34 -2.13 -6.91 36.10
C GLY A 34 -1.64 -6.12 37.33
N PRO A 35 -1.57 -6.70 38.54
CA PRO A 35 -1.33 -5.96 39.78
C PRO A 35 0.17 -5.65 40.05
N PRO A 36 0.48 -4.55 40.77
CA PRO A 36 1.84 -4.01 40.86
C PRO A 36 2.74 -4.72 41.88
N ARG A 37 4.05 -4.75 41.58
CA ARG A 37 5.13 -4.98 42.57
C ARG A 37 5.89 -3.68 42.88
N ARG A 38 6.52 -3.65 44.06
CA ARG A 38 7.10 -2.46 44.69
C ARG A 38 8.62 -2.32 44.45
N SER A 39 9.14 -1.17 44.89
CA SER A 39 10.54 -0.90 45.29
C SER A 39 11.52 -0.66 44.13
N ALA A 40 12.56 0.21 44.27
CA ALA A 40 12.82 1.24 45.28
C ALA A 40 13.70 2.35 44.67
N GLY A 41 13.71 3.55 45.27
CA GLY A 41 14.50 4.68 44.80
C GLY A 41 15.77 4.96 45.62
N ALA A 42 16.86 5.26 44.92
CA ALA A 42 18.06 5.96 45.41
C ALA A 42 18.83 6.54 44.20
N GLY A 43 19.61 7.61 44.32
CA GLY A 43 19.79 8.45 45.50
C GLY A 43 21.08 9.27 45.54
N ALA A 44 21.23 10.25 44.63
CA ALA A 44 22.27 11.28 44.61
C ALA A 44 23.73 10.85 44.37
N GLY A 45 24.54 11.80 43.87
CA GLY A 45 25.97 11.65 43.59
C GLY A 45 26.48 12.76 42.67
N ALA A 46 26.87 13.90 43.25
CA ALA A 46 27.31 15.08 42.49
C ALA A 46 28.71 15.52 42.94
N VAL A 47 29.58 15.79 41.97
CA VAL A 47 30.91 16.40 42.15
C VAL A 47 31.14 17.41 41.01
N ARG A 48 31.81 18.53 41.30
CA ARG A 48 32.26 19.53 40.32
C ARG A 48 33.68 19.22 39.88
N GLU A 49 34.07 19.70 38.71
CA GLU A 49 35.36 20.39 38.58
C GLU A 49 35.31 21.44 37.45
N ASP A 50 36.04 22.54 37.64
CA ASP A 50 36.17 23.65 36.68
C ASP A 50 37.46 23.46 35.85
N HIS A 51 37.55 24.03 34.64
CA HIS A 51 38.56 25.03 34.26
C HIS A 51 38.63 25.34 32.74
N ASP A 52 38.73 26.64 32.47
CA ASP A 52 39.47 27.36 31.41
C ASP A 52 39.35 27.03 29.90
N ALA A 53 39.15 28.12 29.15
CA ALA A 53 39.43 28.25 27.71
C ALA A 53 40.81 28.91 27.48
N PRO A 54 41.28 29.04 26.23
CA PRO A 54 41.02 30.30 25.52
C PRO A 54 40.75 30.14 24.00
N ALA A 55 40.38 31.25 23.36
CA ALA A 55 39.93 31.32 21.97
C ALA A 55 41.01 31.78 20.96
N SER A 56 40.70 31.67 19.67
CA SER A 56 41.30 32.51 18.60
C SER A 56 40.28 32.79 17.49
N GLU A 57 40.34 33.99 16.89
CA GLU A 57 39.39 34.47 15.85
C GLU A 57 40.02 34.52 14.43
N PRO A 58 39.22 34.58 13.36
CA PRO A 58 39.68 34.58 11.97
C PRO A 58 39.97 35.99 11.38
N PRO A 59 40.73 36.09 10.28
CA PRO A 59 40.96 37.35 9.54
C PRO A 59 39.76 37.79 8.69
N ARG A 60 39.70 39.09 8.35
CA ARG A 60 38.60 39.75 7.61
C ARG A 60 39.08 40.47 6.33
N GLY A 61 38.18 40.64 5.36
CA GLY A 61 38.33 41.54 4.19
C GLY A 61 37.48 41.05 3.00
N SER A 62 36.89 41.89 2.14
CA SER A 62 36.91 43.35 1.99
C SER A 62 35.52 43.87 1.52
N THR A 63 35.34 45.19 1.35
CA THR A 63 34.03 45.85 1.21
C THR A 63 33.82 46.62 -0.10
N ARG A 64 32.56 46.72 -0.57
CA ARG A 64 31.96 47.93 -1.20
C ARG A 64 30.41 47.86 -1.27
N PRO A 65 29.67 48.98 -1.39
CA PRO A 65 28.23 49.04 -1.11
C PRO A 65 27.40 49.42 -2.37
N PRO A 66 26.13 49.88 -2.32
CA PRO A 66 25.00 49.00 -2.63
C PRO A 66 24.06 49.49 -3.75
N ALA A 67 23.36 48.56 -4.40
CA ALA A 67 22.21 48.87 -5.26
C ALA A 67 20.92 48.99 -4.42
N ARG A 68 20.07 49.99 -4.73
CA ARG A 68 18.74 50.13 -4.12
C ARG A 68 17.72 49.26 -4.87
N ALA A 69 17.04 48.37 -4.15
CA ALA A 69 15.75 47.81 -4.55
C ALA A 69 14.68 48.23 -3.53
N ILE A 70 13.44 48.48 -3.97
CA ILE A 70 12.35 48.97 -3.11
C ILE A 70 11.56 47.76 -2.62
N ALA A 71 11.68 47.43 -1.34
CA ALA A 71 10.87 46.38 -0.71
C ALA A 71 9.51 46.93 -0.26
N ILE A 72 8.44 46.30 -0.72
CA ILE A 72 7.07 46.51 -0.21
C ILE A 72 6.91 45.61 1.03
N PRO A 73 6.46 46.13 2.19
CA PRO A 73 6.35 45.34 3.40
C PRO A 73 5.13 44.40 3.37
N LEU A 74 5.38 43.12 3.16
CA LEU A 74 4.43 42.06 3.52
C LEU A 74 4.52 41.76 5.03
N PRO A 75 3.39 41.43 5.71
CA PRO A 75 3.39 41.16 7.14
C PRO A 75 4.10 39.83 7.48
N PRO A 76 4.76 39.73 8.65
CA PRO A 76 5.50 38.52 9.02
C PRO A 76 4.57 37.35 9.35
N SER A 77 4.68 36.27 8.56
CA SER A 77 4.13 34.97 8.91
C SER A 77 4.85 34.40 10.14
N ARG A 78 4.09 33.91 11.12
CA ARG A 78 4.64 33.30 12.33
C ARG A 78 5.01 31.84 12.09
N ILE A 79 6.19 31.60 11.51
CA ILE A 79 6.82 30.28 11.58
C ILE A 79 7.54 30.19 12.94
N HIS A 80 7.37 29.08 13.66
CA HIS A 80 8.08 28.80 14.90
C HIS A 80 8.91 27.52 14.77
N THR A 81 10.15 27.59 15.25
CA THR A 81 11.19 26.62 14.93
C THR A 81 11.14 25.39 15.83
N ALA A 82 10.72 24.27 15.26
CA ALA A 82 11.13 22.90 15.61
C ALA A 82 11.00 22.07 14.32
N MET A 83 11.88 21.13 13.98
CA MET A 83 12.93 20.49 14.78
C MET A 83 14.34 20.81 14.26
N ASN A 84 15.30 20.95 15.17
CA ASN A 84 16.73 20.97 14.84
C ASN A 84 17.44 19.94 15.73
N LYS A 85 17.60 18.72 15.23
CA LYS A 85 18.21 17.59 15.97
C LYS A 85 19.10 16.74 15.06
N LEU A 86 20.31 16.49 15.57
CA LEU A 86 21.15 15.30 15.36
C LEU A 86 21.22 14.73 13.93
N PHE A 87 22.06 15.33 13.07
CA PHE A 87 22.95 14.54 12.21
C PHE A 87 24.35 15.16 12.12
N ARG A 88 25.28 14.65 12.94
CA ARG A 88 26.72 14.93 12.89
C ARG A 88 27.54 13.76 13.46
N ASN A 89 27.71 12.70 12.66
CA ASN A 89 29.01 12.05 12.38
C ASN A 89 28.79 10.68 11.68
N PRO A 90 29.46 10.41 10.55
CA PRO A 90 29.41 9.10 9.88
C PRO A 90 30.72 8.30 10.07
N THR A 91 30.68 7.13 10.73
CA THR A 91 31.84 6.24 10.84
C THR A 91 31.46 4.75 11.03
N ILE A 92 31.61 3.93 9.97
CA ILE A 92 32.05 2.50 9.96
C ILE A 92 31.16 1.50 10.76
N ILE A 93 30.70 0.38 10.17
CA ILE A 93 31.42 -0.93 10.09
C ILE A 93 31.04 -1.67 8.80
N ALA A 94 31.97 -2.48 8.27
CA ALA A 94 31.77 -3.38 7.14
C ALA A 94 32.31 -4.80 7.44
N ALA A 95 31.94 -5.74 6.57
CA ALA A 95 32.36 -7.15 6.50
C ALA A 95 31.80 -8.14 7.55
N GLY A 96 31.43 -9.34 7.07
CA GLY A 96 30.84 -10.41 7.88
C GLY A 96 30.62 -11.75 7.13
N LEU A 97 31.39 -12.05 6.08
CA LEU A 97 31.20 -13.24 5.24
C LEU A 97 32.19 -14.37 5.60
N SER A 98 31.69 -15.50 6.13
CA SER A 98 32.31 -16.86 6.08
C SER A 98 31.28 -17.88 6.59
N LEU A 99 30.88 -18.94 5.86
CA LEU A 99 31.63 -20.17 5.55
C LEU A 99 32.19 -20.90 6.79
N ALA A 100 31.66 -22.10 7.05
CA ALA A 100 32.20 -23.07 8.01
C ALA A 100 32.16 -24.47 7.40
N LEU A 101 33.30 -25.16 7.31
CA LEU A 101 33.40 -26.48 6.66
C LEU A 101 34.58 -27.31 7.21
N GLY A 102 34.26 -28.41 7.91
CA GLY A 102 35.08 -29.64 8.03
C GLY A 102 36.36 -29.66 8.89
N ALA A 103 36.31 -30.33 10.06
CA ALA A 103 37.41 -30.98 10.80
C ALA A 103 36.85 -31.68 12.06
N LEU A 104 37.35 -32.82 12.58
CA LEU A 104 38.28 -33.84 12.06
C LEU A 104 37.99 -35.23 12.70
N ALA A 105 38.60 -36.28 12.15
CA ALA A 105 38.42 -37.71 12.44
C ALA A 105 39.06 -38.26 13.74
N CYS A 106 38.65 -39.49 14.11
CA CYS A 106 39.38 -40.61 14.77
C CYS A 106 38.39 -41.82 14.82
N GLY A 107 38.75 -43.11 14.61
CA GLY A 107 40.02 -43.75 14.24
C GLY A 107 39.82 -45.25 13.92
N GLU A 108 40.93 -45.96 13.70
CA GLU A 108 41.23 -47.42 13.48
C GLU A 108 40.25 -48.50 14.03
N ASP A 109 40.27 -49.80 13.65
CA ASP A 109 40.84 -50.61 12.54
C ASP A 109 40.22 -52.04 12.63
N ASP A 110 40.06 -52.79 11.52
CA ASP A 110 40.35 -54.26 11.49
C ASP A 110 40.31 -54.88 10.06
N SER A 111 40.73 -56.15 9.92
CA SER A 111 40.98 -56.85 8.63
C SER A 111 40.78 -58.39 8.74
N PRO A 112 40.98 -59.23 7.69
CA PRO A 112 40.56 -59.13 6.28
C PRO A 112 39.99 -60.48 5.70
N ALA A 113 39.71 -60.49 4.39
CA ALA A 113 39.77 -61.65 3.45
C ALA A 113 38.67 -62.75 3.43
N ASP A 114 38.21 -63.07 2.20
CA ASP A 114 38.54 -64.35 1.53
C ASP A 114 38.56 -64.15 -0.02
N GLN A 115 38.93 -65.17 -0.81
CA GLN A 115 39.26 -65.06 -2.24
C GLN A 115 38.44 -65.96 -3.18
N SER A 116 38.53 -65.61 -4.48
CA SER A 116 38.49 -66.51 -5.65
C SER A 116 37.12 -66.99 -6.17
N GLY A 117 37.02 -67.11 -7.51
CA GLY A 117 35.80 -67.55 -8.20
C GLY A 117 35.75 -67.15 -9.68
N THR A 118 36.30 -67.99 -10.56
CA THR A 118 36.19 -67.93 -12.03
C THR A 118 34.74 -67.82 -12.55
N GLY A 119 34.42 -67.21 -13.71
CA GLY A 119 35.24 -66.52 -14.71
C GLY A 119 34.78 -66.76 -16.17
N GLY A 120 35.00 -65.79 -17.07
CA GLY A 120 34.95 -65.96 -18.54
C GLY A 120 33.57 -65.79 -19.22
N GLY A 121 33.60 -65.42 -20.52
CA GLY A 121 32.46 -65.53 -21.45
C GLY A 121 31.89 -64.20 -21.97
N ALA A 122 32.35 -63.75 -23.14
CA ALA A 122 31.69 -62.69 -23.92
C ALA A 122 31.49 -63.14 -25.37
N THR A 123 30.29 -62.97 -25.93
CA THR A 123 30.03 -62.56 -27.33
C THR A 123 28.53 -62.32 -27.56
N ALA A 124 28.19 -61.61 -28.65
CA ALA A 124 26.86 -61.08 -28.94
C ALA A 124 25.86 -62.11 -29.50
N GLY A 125 24.57 -61.79 -29.41
CA GLY A 125 23.47 -62.47 -30.11
C GLY A 125 22.25 -61.56 -30.27
N SER A 126 21.83 -61.32 -31.51
CA SER A 126 20.62 -60.54 -31.84
C SER A 126 19.42 -61.46 -32.05
N GLY A 127 18.25 -61.07 -31.56
CA GLY A 127 16.99 -61.79 -31.80
C GLY A 127 15.78 -60.94 -31.40
N GLY A 128 14.88 -60.68 -32.37
CA GLY A 128 13.61 -60.00 -32.14
C GLY A 128 12.43 -60.98 -32.05
N GLY A 129 11.34 -60.53 -31.45
CA GLY A 129 10.07 -61.26 -31.38
C GLY A 129 8.92 -60.31 -31.01
N ALA A 130 7.75 -60.50 -31.60
CA ALA A 130 6.57 -59.65 -31.44
C ALA A 130 5.30 -60.51 -31.21
N THR A 131 4.13 -59.86 -31.21
CA THR A 131 2.76 -60.48 -31.23
C THR A 131 2.25 -61.05 -29.90
N THR A 132 0.94 -61.10 -29.56
CA THR A 132 -0.29 -60.36 -29.96
C THR A 132 -1.44 -60.67 -28.98
N GLY A 133 -2.51 -59.86 -28.96
CA GLY A 133 -3.85 -60.24 -28.45
C GLY A 133 -4.41 -59.26 -27.38
N SER A 134 -5.46 -58.44 -27.56
CA SER A 134 -6.54 -58.23 -28.56
C SER A 134 -7.91 -58.86 -28.27
N GLY A 135 -8.97 -58.02 -28.34
CA GLY A 135 -10.40 -58.37 -28.30
C GLY A 135 -11.22 -57.62 -27.22
N GLY A 136 -12.32 -56.92 -27.50
CA GLY A 136 -12.84 -56.42 -28.80
C GLY A 136 -14.35 -56.09 -28.84
N GLY A 137 -14.73 -54.85 -29.21
CA GLY A 137 -16.11 -54.42 -29.56
C GLY A 137 -17.11 -54.21 -28.40
N ALA A 138 -18.31 -53.63 -28.55
CA ALA A 138 -18.99 -52.79 -29.58
C ALA A 138 -20.38 -52.31 -28.99
N THR A 139 -21.21 -51.38 -29.50
CA THR A 139 -21.25 -50.52 -30.72
C THR A 139 -22.17 -49.29 -30.52
N SER A 140 -21.93 -48.20 -31.27
CA SER A 140 -22.84 -47.13 -31.79
C SER A 140 -24.26 -46.86 -31.23
N GLY A 141 -24.61 -45.57 -31.10
CA GLY A 141 -25.97 -45.01 -31.11
C GLY A 141 -26.00 -43.56 -31.62
N SER A 142 -27.09 -43.09 -32.25
CA SER A 142 -27.17 -41.75 -32.89
C SER A 142 -28.59 -41.16 -32.92
N GLY A 143 -28.67 -39.83 -32.96
CA GLY A 143 -29.89 -39.02 -33.02
C GLY A 143 -29.88 -37.89 -31.97
N GLY A 144 -30.32 -36.66 -32.22
CA GLY A 144 -30.89 -36.09 -33.45
C GLY A 144 -32.26 -35.45 -33.20
N GLY A 145 -32.29 -34.13 -33.01
CA GLY A 145 -33.54 -33.38 -32.80
C GLY A 145 -33.31 -31.88 -32.69
N ALA A 146 -33.88 -31.12 -33.62
CA ALA A 146 -33.92 -29.66 -33.58
C ALA A 146 -35.38 -29.20 -33.55
N THR A 147 -35.67 -28.15 -32.78
CA THR A 147 -36.95 -27.43 -32.83
C THR A 147 -36.72 -25.93 -32.79
N THR A 148 -37.60 -25.19 -33.46
CA THR A 148 -37.57 -23.73 -33.58
C THR A 148 -38.58 -23.07 -32.63
N GLY A 149 -38.23 -21.92 -32.06
CA GLY A 149 -39.15 -21.05 -31.31
C GLY A 149 -38.81 -19.59 -31.55
N SER A 150 -39.82 -18.75 -31.83
CA SER A 150 -39.63 -17.37 -32.31
C SER A 150 -40.42 -16.35 -31.50
N GLY A 151 -39.80 -15.20 -31.22
CA GLY A 151 -40.50 -13.95 -30.93
C GLY A 151 -40.87 -13.72 -29.46
N GLY A 152 -40.55 -12.52 -28.97
CA GLY A 152 -40.79 -12.13 -27.58
C GLY A 152 -40.24 -10.74 -27.25
N ALA A 153 -40.68 -9.72 -27.98
CA ALA A 153 -40.34 -8.33 -27.65
C ALA A 153 -41.29 -7.80 -26.57
N SER A 154 -40.78 -7.45 -25.39
CA SER A 154 -41.56 -6.83 -24.31
C SER A 154 -40.78 -5.70 -23.64
N THR A 155 -41.09 -4.46 -24.02
CA THR A 155 -40.63 -3.26 -23.32
C THR A 155 -41.41 -3.06 -22.02
N SER A 156 -40.71 -2.90 -20.90
CA SER A 156 -41.18 -2.14 -19.74
C SER A 156 -39.98 -1.74 -18.88
N ALA A 157 -40.09 -0.64 -18.15
CA ALA A 157 -38.98 0.02 -17.49
C ALA A 157 -39.07 -0.06 -15.95
N SER A 158 -37.96 0.27 -15.29
CA SER A 158 -37.90 0.87 -13.95
C SER A 158 -38.56 0.11 -12.80
N SER A 159 -37.75 -0.55 -11.95
CA SER A 159 -37.45 -0.09 -10.58
C SER A 159 -36.81 -1.20 -9.74
N GLY A 160 -36.05 -0.82 -8.71
CA GLY A 160 -35.33 -1.74 -7.82
C GLY A 160 -33.95 -2.14 -8.37
N GLY A 161 -32.86 -1.96 -7.63
CA GLY A 161 -32.73 -1.30 -6.33
C GLY A 161 -31.28 -0.93 -6.06
N VAL A 162 -30.99 -0.20 -4.98
CA VAL A 162 -29.61 0.01 -4.53
C VAL A 162 -29.10 -1.32 -3.99
N THR A 163 -28.29 -2.01 -4.78
CA THR A 163 -27.44 -3.09 -4.29
C THR A 163 -26.26 -2.46 -3.58
N THR A 164 -26.43 -2.16 -2.29
CA THR A 164 -25.29 -2.01 -1.38
C THR A 164 -24.42 -3.25 -1.55
N ALA A 165 -23.16 -3.07 -1.92
CA ALA A 165 -22.24 -4.20 -2.07
C ALA A 165 -22.05 -4.81 -0.68
N SER A 166 -22.67 -5.97 -0.45
CA SER A 166 -22.32 -6.82 0.69
C SER A 166 -20.82 -7.05 0.59
N GLY A 167 -20.09 -6.73 1.66
CA GLY A 167 -18.66 -6.98 1.69
C GLY A 167 -18.37 -8.48 1.49
N GLY A 168 -17.16 -8.77 1.00
CA GLY A 168 -16.72 -10.11 0.62
C GLY A 168 -16.63 -10.31 -0.89
N ASP A 169 -15.73 -11.22 -1.29
CA ASP A 169 -15.53 -11.67 -2.67
C ASP A 169 -15.99 -13.13 -2.87
N PRO A 170 -17.31 -13.40 -2.93
CA PRO A 170 -17.82 -14.74 -3.16
C PRO A 170 -17.76 -15.10 -4.66
N ASN A 171 -16.58 -15.55 -5.10
CA ASN A 171 -16.25 -16.37 -6.29
C ASN A 171 -15.32 -15.67 -7.33
N PRO A 172 -14.17 -16.28 -7.69
CA PRO A 172 -13.20 -15.73 -8.63
C PRO A 172 -13.67 -15.87 -10.10
N ASP A 173 -14.69 -15.10 -10.47
CA ASP A 173 -15.08 -14.92 -11.87
C ASP A 173 -14.23 -13.79 -12.49
N PRO A 174 -13.46 -14.03 -13.56
CA PRO A 174 -12.72 -12.98 -14.28
C PRO A 174 -13.59 -11.78 -14.69
N ALA A 175 -14.91 -11.96 -14.85
CA ALA A 175 -15.85 -10.88 -15.15
C ALA A 175 -16.05 -9.89 -13.98
N ASN A 176 -15.66 -10.26 -12.76
CA ASN A 176 -15.69 -9.39 -11.58
C ASN A 176 -14.45 -8.49 -11.45
N ALA A 177 -13.40 -8.71 -12.25
CA ALA A 177 -12.14 -7.98 -12.12
C ALA A 177 -12.31 -6.46 -12.36
N ARG A 178 -11.78 -5.65 -11.44
CA ARG A 178 -11.82 -4.17 -11.50
C ARG A 178 -10.42 -3.61 -11.39
N THR A 179 -10.13 -2.52 -12.10
CA THR A 179 -8.80 -1.88 -12.09
C THR A 179 -8.95 -0.38 -12.07
N PHE A 180 -8.56 0.23 -10.95
CA PHE A 180 -8.59 1.66 -10.69
C PHE A 180 -7.20 2.24 -10.94
N ASP A 181 -7.13 3.16 -11.91
CA ASP A 181 -5.91 3.55 -12.62
C ASP A 181 -6.01 5.02 -13.11
N HIS A 182 -5.14 5.48 -14.01
CA HIS A 182 -5.17 6.87 -14.52
C HIS A 182 -6.52 7.30 -15.12
N ARG A 183 -7.32 6.36 -15.64
CA ARG A 183 -8.65 6.65 -16.21
C ARG A 183 -9.66 7.04 -15.14
N HIS A 184 -9.35 6.72 -13.88
CA HIS A 184 -10.17 6.96 -12.69
C HIS A 184 -9.62 8.13 -11.86
N ALA A 185 -8.51 8.76 -12.24
CA ALA A 185 -7.88 9.88 -11.54
C ALA A 185 -8.61 11.23 -11.73
N SER A 186 -9.93 11.26 -11.49
CA SER A 186 -10.73 12.49 -11.49
C SER A 186 -11.97 12.36 -10.60
N LEU A 187 -12.34 13.45 -9.93
CA LEU A 187 -13.59 13.57 -9.17
C LEU A 187 -14.82 13.83 -10.07
N ASP A 188 -14.62 14.17 -11.34
CA ASP A 188 -15.69 14.49 -12.30
C ASP A 188 -16.53 13.25 -12.63
N GLY A 189 -17.68 13.13 -11.98
CA GLY A 189 -18.59 11.99 -12.15
C GLY A 189 -18.90 11.23 -10.85
N ILE A 190 -18.26 11.56 -9.72
CA ILE A 190 -18.80 11.19 -8.41
C ILE A 190 -20.03 12.08 -8.15
N PRO A 191 -21.25 11.54 -8.00
CA PRO A 191 -22.39 12.35 -7.61
C PRO A 191 -22.18 12.92 -6.20
N ALA A 192 -22.65 14.15 -5.93
CA ALA A 192 -22.56 14.70 -4.56
C ALA A 192 -23.23 13.79 -3.51
N SER A 193 -24.31 13.09 -3.88
CA SER A 193 -24.95 12.08 -3.03
C SER A 193 -24.09 10.83 -2.77
N CYS A 194 -23.16 10.49 -3.66
CA CYS A 194 -22.17 9.44 -3.42
C CYS A 194 -21.11 9.92 -2.43
N ALA A 195 -20.56 11.12 -2.60
CA ALA A 195 -19.61 11.68 -1.66
C ALA A 195 -20.20 11.78 -0.25
N GLU A 196 -21.47 12.19 -0.10
CA GLU A 196 -22.15 12.13 1.21
C GLU A 196 -22.35 10.68 1.70
N ALA A 197 -22.74 9.73 0.84
CA ALA A 197 -22.92 8.33 1.23
C ALA A 197 -21.63 7.66 1.72
N LEU A 198 -20.48 7.96 1.10
CA LEU A 198 -19.16 7.47 1.51
C LEU A 198 -18.70 8.01 2.88
N LYS A 199 -19.21 9.18 3.29
CA LYS A 199 -18.94 9.82 4.59
C LYS A 199 -20.00 9.55 5.66
N SER A 200 -21.09 8.89 5.26
CA SER A 200 -22.17 8.42 6.14
C SER A 200 -22.32 6.90 6.10
N GLY A 201 -21.32 6.20 5.58
CA GLY A 201 -21.27 4.76 5.52
C GLY A 201 -20.94 4.19 6.89
N ASP A 202 -21.59 3.09 7.25
CA ASP A 202 -21.30 2.33 8.48
C ASP A 202 -20.13 1.37 8.18
N PHE A 203 -18.97 1.94 7.84
CA PHE A 203 -17.76 1.19 7.50
C PHE A 203 -16.45 1.97 7.73
N VAL A 204 -15.36 1.21 7.89
CA VAL A 204 -13.98 1.69 7.95
C VAL A 204 -13.18 1.08 6.80
N PHE A 205 -12.23 1.85 6.26
CA PHE A 205 -11.20 1.35 5.35
C PHE A 205 -9.90 1.10 6.13
N HIS A 206 -9.39 -0.13 6.13
CA HIS A 206 -8.10 -0.46 6.72
C HIS A 206 -6.99 -0.31 5.68
N TYR A 207 -5.99 0.53 5.99
CA TYR A 207 -4.86 0.80 5.12
C TYR A 207 -3.53 0.63 5.85
N ALA A 208 -2.67 -0.22 5.30
CA ALA A 208 -1.34 -0.49 5.81
C ALA A 208 -0.32 -0.20 4.70
N HIS A 209 0.77 0.53 4.97
CA HIS A 209 1.59 1.01 3.86
C HIS A 209 3.10 1.16 4.13
N ARG A 210 3.87 1.17 3.04
CA ARG A 210 5.25 1.69 3.00
C ARG A 210 5.25 3.16 2.60
N SER A 211 6.41 3.83 2.53
CA SER A 211 6.48 5.30 2.39
C SER A 211 5.71 5.87 1.20
N HIS A 212 5.75 5.20 0.04
CA HIS A 212 5.01 5.62 -1.15
C HIS A 212 3.48 5.58 -0.97
N GLY A 213 2.93 4.66 -0.16
CA GLY A 213 1.49 4.57 0.07
C GLY A 213 0.90 5.79 0.80
N PHE A 214 1.71 6.50 1.59
CA PHE A 214 1.31 7.74 2.27
C PHE A 214 0.81 8.83 1.29
N GLN A 215 1.16 8.73 0.00
CA GLN A 215 0.64 9.58 -1.08
C GLN A 215 -0.89 9.59 -1.18
N ILE A 216 -1.58 8.49 -0.82
CA ILE A 216 -3.06 8.44 -0.87
C ILE A 216 -3.66 9.28 0.27
N ILE A 217 -3.14 9.15 1.49
CA ILE A 217 -3.59 9.92 2.67
C ILE A 217 -3.36 11.41 2.46
N VAL A 218 -2.11 11.80 2.17
CA VAL A 218 -1.71 13.19 1.92
C VAL A 218 -2.48 13.78 0.73
N GLY A 219 -2.77 12.98 -0.30
CA GLY A 219 -3.63 13.37 -1.41
C GLY A 219 -5.08 13.63 -1.00
N ALA A 220 -5.64 12.79 -0.14
CA ALA A 220 -7.02 12.93 0.35
C ALA A 220 -7.18 14.17 1.25
N GLU A 221 -6.23 14.43 2.16
CA GLU A 221 -6.19 15.66 2.96
C GLU A 221 -6.09 16.92 2.07
N SER A 222 -5.26 16.88 1.01
CA SER A 222 -5.14 17.99 0.05
C SER A 222 -6.43 18.19 -0.77
N ILE A 223 -7.16 17.12 -1.09
CA ILE A 223 -8.48 17.20 -1.75
C ILE A 223 -9.52 17.79 -0.79
N GLU A 224 -9.59 17.36 0.48
CA GLU A 224 -10.51 17.93 1.48
C GLU A 224 -10.27 19.44 1.64
N ALA A 225 -9.01 19.84 1.82
CA ALA A 225 -8.62 21.24 2.04
C ALA A 225 -9.04 22.17 0.89
N LYS A 226 -9.17 21.63 -0.33
CA LYS A 226 -9.67 22.34 -1.51
C LYS A 226 -11.19 22.19 -1.68
N THR A 227 -11.73 21.03 -1.36
CA THR A 227 -13.11 20.61 -1.67
C THR A 227 -13.73 19.83 -0.49
N PRO A 228 -14.25 20.51 0.56
CA PRO A 228 -14.78 19.85 1.77
C PRO A 228 -16.01 18.95 1.59
N THR A 229 -16.50 18.75 0.37
CA THR A 229 -17.43 17.66 0.04
C THR A 229 -16.77 16.30 0.21
N TYR A 230 -15.46 16.20 -0.03
CA TYR A 230 -14.64 14.99 0.14
C TYR A 230 -13.92 15.00 1.49
N ALA A 231 -14.68 15.20 2.57
CA ALA A 231 -14.12 15.19 3.92
C ALA A 231 -13.59 13.80 4.30
N PHE A 232 -12.44 13.76 4.94
CA PHE A 232 -11.62 12.56 5.16
C PHE A 232 -11.00 12.62 6.55
N GLU A 233 -11.04 11.51 7.28
CA GLU A 233 -10.34 11.38 8.58
C GLU A 233 -9.55 10.08 8.59
N THR A 234 -8.27 10.20 8.94
CA THR A 234 -7.41 9.08 9.26
C THR A 234 -7.02 9.13 10.74
N GLU A 235 -6.86 7.97 11.37
CA GLU A 235 -6.39 7.80 12.75
C GLU A 235 -5.37 6.66 12.80
N TYR A 236 -4.33 6.85 13.61
CA TYR A 236 -3.18 5.95 13.68
C TYR A 236 -3.51 4.72 14.54
N CYS A 237 -3.45 3.52 13.93
CA CYS A 237 -3.62 2.22 14.59
C CYS A 237 -4.93 2.08 15.42
N ASP A 238 -6.00 2.79 15.05
CA ASP A 238 -7.32 2.78 15.71
C ASP A 238 -8.41 3.24 14.72
N VAL A 239 -9.69 3.05 15.06
CA VAL A 239 -10.82 3.46 14.23
C VAL A 239 -11.09 4.98 14.36
N PRO A 240 -11.10 5.75 13.26
CA PRO A 240 -11.41 7.19 13.32
C PRO A 240 -12.82 7.47 13.83
N GLN A 241 -12.96 8.44 14.72
CA GLN A 241 -14.23 8.73 15.44
C GLN A 241 -14.95 10.00 14.91
N GLN A 242 -14.72 10.41 13.66
CA GLN A 242 -15.25 11.67 13.11
C GLN A 242 -16.54 11.47 12.29
N GLU A 243 -17.68 11.95 12.81
CA GLU A 243 -18.94 11.99 12.05
C GLU A 243 -18.81 12.83 10.76
N GLY A 244 -19.25 12.28 9.62
CA GLY A 244 -19.39 13.02 8.37
C GLY A 244 -18.12 13.17 7.52
N ALA A 245 -17.13 12.29 7.74
CA ALA A 245 -15.94 12.12 6.92
C ALA A 245 -15.82 10.65 6.46
N PHE A 246 -15.04 10.39 5.40
CA PHE A 246 -14.62 9.02 5.06
C PHE A 246 -13.57 8.57 6.09
N LEU A 247 -13.69 7.34 6.60
CA LEU A 247 -12.90 6.86 7.74
C LEU A 247 -11.84 5.85 7.28
N MET A 248 -10.57 6.18 7.50
CA MET A 248 -9.42 5.29 7.25
C MET A 248 -8.68 4.97 8.55
N TRP A 249 -8.60 3.69 8.92
CA TRP A 249 -7.59 3.21 9.87
C TRP A 249 -6.26 3.18 9.12
N ASP A 250 -5.24 3.84 9.65
CA ASP A 250 -3.90 3.86 9.08
C ASP A 250 -2.90 3.10 9.97
N GLY A 251 -2.18 2.15 9.37
CA GLY A 251 -1.24 1.26 10.04
C GLY A 251 -1.85 -0.05 10.54
N MET A 252 -1.11 -0.73 11.42
CA MET A 252 -1.45 -2.02 12.02
C MET A 252 -1.74 -1.85 13.52
N ILE A 253 -1.10 -2.63 14.40
CA ILE A 253 -1.35 -2.62 15.86
C ILE A 253 -0.55 -1.52 16.59
N ASP A 254 0.70 -1.24 16.17
CA ASP A 254 1.55 -0.25 16.86
C ASP A 254 2.41 0.65 15.94
N THR A 255 2.30 0.53 14.62
CA THR A 255 3.06 1.29 13.61
C THR A 255 2.22 1.56 12.36
N ASP A 256 2.54 2.63 11.63
CA ASP A 256 1.97 3.06 10.34
C ASP A 256 2.78 2.53 9.14
N LEU A 257 4.10 2.50 9.27
CA LEU A 257 5.04 2.06 8.22
C LEU A 257 5.23 0.53 8.23
N ILE A 258 4.38 -0.20 7.50
CA ILE A 258 4.20 -1.67 7.59
C ILE A 258 5.09 -2.44 6.58
N PRO A 259 6.28 -2.98 6.95
CA PRO A 259 7.00 -3.95 6.14
C PRO A 259 6.16 -5.21 5.87
N GLY A 260 6.44 -5.92 4.76
CA GLY A 260 5.65 -7.07 4.34
C GLY A 260 5.55 -8.17 5.40
N GLU A 261 6.59 -8.34 6.22
CA GLU A 261 6.64 -9.27 7.35
C GLU A 261 5.57 -9.02 8.41
N GLN A 262 5.06 -7.79 8.53
CA GLN A 262 3.99 -7.36 9.44
C GLN A 262 2.59 -7.37 8.79
N TYR A 263 2.43 -7.96 7.59
CA TYR A 263 1.11 -8.05 6.94
C TYR A 263 0.89 -9.36 6.16
N TRP A 264 1.82 -9.74 5.27
CA TRP A 264 1.63 -10.86 4.33
C TRP A 264 2.83 -11.84 4.23
N ALA A 265 4.04 -11.44 4.57
CA ALA A 265 5.24 -12.26 4.36
C ALA A 265 5.55 -13.21 5.52
N THR A 266 4.92 -13.05 6.69
CA THR A 266 5.03 -13.99 7.82
C THR A 266 3.69 -14.24 8.49
N GLU A 267 3.50 -15.44 9.07
CA GLU A 267 2.28 -15.80 9.80
C GLU A 267 1.96 -14.83 10.95
N ALA A 268 2.97 -14.22 11.58
CA ALA A 268 2.74 -13.25 12.65
C ALA A 268 2.04 -11.97 12.13
N GLY A 269 2.47 -11.44 10.98
CA GLY A 269 1.79 -10.31 10.33
C GLY A 269 0.38 -10.67 9.86
N ILE A 270 0.17 -11.89 9.40
CA ILE A 270 -1.15 -12.40 9.00
C ILE A 270 -2.07 -12.56 10.22
N ASP A 271 -1.55 -13.05 11.35
CA ASP A 271 -2.26 -13.13 12.64
C ASP A 271 -2.57 -11.74 13.23
N ASP A 272 -1.73 -10.73 12.99
CA ASP A 272 -2.01 -9.34 13.35
C ASP A 272 -3.14 -8.78 12.47
N VAL A 273 -3.17 -9.08 11.16
CA VAL A 273 -4.31 -8.72 10.26
C VAL A 273 -5.60 -9.43 10.73
N ARG A 274 -5.54 -10.73 11.07
CA ARG A 274 -6.67 -11.47 11.66
C ARG A 274 -7.17 -10.83 12.95
N THR A 275 -6.25 -10.33 13.78
CA THR A 275 -6.57 -9.70 15.06
C THR A 275 -7.30 -8.37 14.88
N ILE A 276 -6.89 -7.55 13.90
CA ILE A 276 -7.58 -6.30 13.54
C ILE A 276 -8.98 -6.62 12.98
N LEU A 277 -9.07 -7.42 11.91
CA LEU A 277 -10.34 -7.70 11.23
C LEU A 277 -11.34 -8.48 12.09
N GLY A 278 -10.85 -9.40 12.94
CA GLY A 278 -11.67 -10.12 13.91
C GLY A 278 -12.09 -9.29 15.13
N GLY A 279 -11.41 -8.16 15.39
CA GLY A 279 -11.77 -7.19 16.42
C GLY A 279 -12.74 -6.11 15.94
N HIS A 280 -12.67 -5.75 14.65
CA HIS A 280 -13.33 -4.59 14.05
C HIS A 280 -14.20 -4.98 12.83
N PRO A 281 -15.39 -5.57 13.04
CA PRO A 281 -16.32 -5.94 11.95
C PRO A 281 -16.86 -4.74 11.15
N GLU A 282 -16.63 -3.51 11.61
CA GLU A 282 -16.85 -2.28 10.84
C GLU A 282 -15.88 -2.12 9.65
N ILE A 283 -14.75 -2.83 9.61
CA ILE A 283 -13.83 -2.81 8.47
C ILE A 283 -14.43 -3.61 7.32
N ARG A 284 -14.76 -2.94 6.20
CA ARG A 284 -15.26 -3.59 4.96
C ARG A 284 -14.25 -3.62 3.82
N TYR A 285 -13.10 -2.98 3.99
CA TYR A 285 -12.05 -2.85 2.98
C TYR A 285 -10.67 -2.96 3.64
N SER A 286 -9.74 -3.70 3.01
CA SER A 286 -8.36 -3.82 3.48
C SER A 286 -7.40 -3.74 2.30
N MET A 287 -6.39 -2.87 2.38
CA MET A 287 -5.40 -2.66 1.32
C MET A 287 -4.00 -2.52 1.90
N TRP A 288 -3.00 -3.16 1.28
CA TRP A 288 -1.59 -3.00 1.64
C TRP A 288 -0.77 -2.43 0.47
N ALA A 289 0.02 -1.38 0.75
CA ALA A 289 0.75 -0.63 -0.26
C ALA A 289 2.28 -0.80 -0.19
N TRP A 290 2.84 -1.24 -1.31
CA TRP A 290 4.29 -1.31 -1.55
C TRP A 290 4.98 0.07 -1.54
N SER A 291 6.30 0.00 -1.44
CA SER A 291 7.26 1.02 -1.86
C SER A 291 8.26 0.37 -2.84
N SER A 292 9.38 1.02 -3.15
CA SER A 292 10.35 0.52 -4.14
C SER A 292 11.00 -0.83 -3.82
N GLU A 293 10.81 -1.42 -2.62
CA GLU A 293 11.23 -2.81 -2.35
C GLU A 293 10.52 -3.85 -3.24
N ILE A 294 9.40 -3.49 -3.91
CA ILE A 294 8.80 -4.34 -4.95
C ILE A 294 9.81 -4.66 -6.08
N SER A 295 10.77 -3.77 -6.33
CA SER A 295 11.83 -3.96 -7.34
C SER A 295 12.81 -5.08 -6.95
N GLU A 296 12.92 -5.41 -5.67
CA GLU A 296 13.80 -6.45 -5.14
C GLU A 296 13.08 -7.79 -4.88
N GLN A 297 11.74 -7.81 -4.89
CA GLN A 297 10.97 -9.05 -4.65
C GLN A 297 11.17 -10.08 -5.76
N THR A 298 11.18 -11.36 -5.38
CA THR A 298 11.11 -12.45 -6.36
C THR A 298 9.68 -12.68 -6.84
N GLU A 299 9.55 -13.51 -7.88
CA GLU A 299 8.27 -14.03 -8.36
C GLU A 299 7.52 -14.82 -7.27
N GLU A 300 8.26 -15.52 -6.39
CA GLU A 300 7.69 -16.29 -5.28
C GLU A 300 7.17 -15.37 -4.16
N ASP A 301 7.88 -14.27 -3.85
CA ASP A 301 7.47 -13.34 -2.80
C ASP A 301 6.21 -12.55 -3.20
N VAL A 302 6.13 -12.11 -4.46
CA VAL A 302 4.89 -11.52 -4.98
C VAL A 302 3.77 -12.54 -5.08
N GLN A 303 4.06 -13.80 -5.43
CA GLN A 303 3.02 -14.84 -5.38
C GLN A 303 2.53 -15.08 -3.95
N ARG A 304 3.42 -15.03 -2.94
CA ARG A 304 3.05 -15.14 -1.52
C ARG A 304 2.13 -13.99 -1.08
N TYR A 305 2.40 -12.75 -1.50
CA TYR A 305 1.48 -11.62 -1.30
C TYR A 305 0.09 -11.90 -1.90
N LEU A 306 0.04 -12.36 -3.16
CA LEU A 306 -1.21 -12.64 -3.88
C LEU A 306 -2.02 -13.76 -3.22
N ASP A 307 -1.38 -14.88 -2.92
CA ASP A 307 -2.00 -16.05 -2.29
C ASP A 307 -2.52 -15.74 -0.87
N VAL A 308 -1.79 -14.92 -0.10
CA VAL A 308 -2.19 -14.52 1.26
C VAL A 308 -3.38 -13.55 1.26
N LEU A 309 -3.42 -12.57 0.35
CA LEU A 309 -4.59 -11.69 0.20
C LEU A 309 -5.84 -12.46 -0.28
N ASP A 310 -5.67 -13.49 -1.11
CA ASP A 310 -6.79 -14.34 -1.53
C ASP A 310 -7.28 -15.23 -0.37
N ALA A 311 -6.37 -15.86 0.37
CA ALA A 311 -6.69 -16.65 1.54
C ALA A 311 -7.40 -15.82 2.63
N LEU A 312 -6.92 -14.61 2.90
CA LEU A 312 -7.57 -13.68 3.85
C LEU A 312 -8.96 -13.22 3.36
N GLY A 313 -9.15 -13.00 2.06
CA GLY A 313 -10.47 -12.71 1.48
C GLY A 313 -11.46 -13.89 1.59
N GLN A 314 -10.97 -15.12 1.60
CA GLN A 314 -11.76 -16.32 1.87
C GLN A 314 -12.02 -16.52 3.38
N GLU A 315 -11.09 -16.11 4.25
CA GLU A 315 -11.19 -16.20 5.72
C GLU A 315 -12.14 -15.13 6.29
N PHE A 316 -12.14 -13.92 5.72
CA PHE A 316 -12.99 -12.78 6.11
C PHE A 316 -13.95 -12.37 4.96
N PRO A 317 -14.99 -13.17 4.67
CA PRO A 317 -15.92 -12.95 3.55
C PRO A 317 -16.93 -11.80 3.76
N GLU A 318 -16.62 -10.86 4.66
CA GLU A 318 -17.29 -9.54 4.77
C GLU A 318 -16.30 -8.39 4.48
N VAL A 319 -15.01 -8.68 4.28
CA VAL A 319 -13.93 -7.73 4.00
C VAL A 319 -13.52 -7.84 2.52
N THR A 320 -13.42 -6.70 1.86
CA THR A 320 -12.96 -6.61 0.47
C THR A 320 -11.45 -6.33 0.45
N PHE A 321 -10.64 -7.32 0.09
CA PHE A 321 -9.20 -7.14 -0.08
C PHE A 321 -8.90 -6.49 -1.44
N ILE A 322 -8.20 -5.36 -1.40
CA ILE A 322 -7.79 -4.61 -2.58
C ILE A 322 -6.31 -4.86 -2.81
N TYR A 323 -6.00 -5.35 -4.01
CA TYR A 323 -4.66 -5.63 -4.48
C TYR A 323 -4.05 -4.35 -5.05
N MET A 324 -2.73 -4.25 -5.03
CA MET A 324 -2.05 -3.01 -5.36
C MET A 324 -0.71 -3.28 -6.05
N THR A 325 -0.46 -2.60 -7.17
CA THR A 325 0.90 -2.55 -7.75
C THR A 325 1.79 -1.67 -6.87
N GLY A 326 3.11 -1.85 -6.92
CA GLY A 326 4.03 -0.86 -6.38
C GLY A 326 4.24 0.34 -7.30
N PRO A 327 5.20 1.22 -6.97
CA PRO A 327 5.37 2.50 -7.64
C PRO A 327 5.94 2.40 -9.07
N GLY A 328 5.79 3.49 -9.81
CA GLY A 328 6.33 3.68 -11.16
C GLY A 328 7.75 4.25 -11.21
N ASP A 329 8.33 4.65 -10.08
CA ASP A 329 9.66 5.25 -9.95
C ASP A 329 10.80 4.21 -9.88
N GLU A 330 12.05 4.69 -9.86
CA GLU A 330 13.31 3.92 -9.93
C GLU A 330 13.57 3.14 -11.25
N GLU A 331 14.73 3.40 -11.87
CA GLU A 331 15.30 2.60 -12.97
C GLU A 331 16.04 1.35 -12.47
N TYR A 332 16.58 1.40 -11.24
CA TYR A 332 17.28 0.28 -10.63
C TYR A 332 16.32 -0.90 -10.41
N ASN A 333 16.71 -2.09 -10.85
CA ASN A 333 15.85 -3.27 -10.92
C ASN A 333 14.49 -3.03 -11.65
N GLY A 334 14.35 -1.96 -12.43
CA GLY A 334 13.07 -1.54 -13.04
C GLY A 334 12.43 -2.58 -13.97
N VAL A 335 13.23 -3.45 -14.57
CA VAL A 335 12.75 -4.61 -15.36
C VAL A 335 12.08 -5.67 -14.47
N ASN A 336 12.61 -5.92 -13.27
CA ASN A 336 11.93 -6.78 -12.28
C ASN A 336 10.69 -6.07 -11.73
N ARG A 337 10.79 -4.79 -11.33
CA ARG A 337 9.65 -3.99 -10.86
C ARG A 337 8.46 -4.05 -11.82
N ALA A 338 8.70 -3.82 -13.12
CA ALA A 338 7.67 -3.91 -14.16
C ALA A 338 7.06 -5.32 -14.28
N ALA A 339 7.89 -6.38 -14.20
CA ALA A 339 7.42 -7.76 -14.23
C ALA A 339 6.60 -8.16 -12.99
N ARG A 340 6.98 -7.68 -11.80
CA ARG A 340 6.28 -7.90 -10.53
C ARG A 340 4.94 -7.13 -10.49
N ASN A 341 4.92 -5.88 -10.96
CA ASN A 341 3.68 -5.12 -11.18
C ASN A 341 2.75 -5.81 -12.19
N GLN A 342 3.30 -6.37 -13.27
CA GLN A 342 2.53 -7.14 -14.26
C GLN A 342 1.95 -8.44 -13.69
N GLN A 343 2.71 -9.18 -12.85
CA GLN A 343 2.23 -10.38 -12.15
C GLN A 343 0.99 -10.08 -11.29
N ILE A 344 0.98 -8.94 -10.58
CA ILE A 344 -0.17 -8.51 -9.76
C ILE A 344 -1.38 -8.18 -10.67
N ARG A 345 -1.17 -7.46 -11.79
CA ARG A 345 -2.23 -7.17 -12.78
C ARG A 345 -2.86 -8.42 -13.37
N ASP A 346 -2.04 -9.42 -13.67
CA ASP A 346 -2.49 -10.63 -14.34
C ASP A 346 -3.25 -11.55 -13.38
N PHE A 347 -2.77 -11.71 -12.14
CA PHE A 347 -3.52 -12.38 -11.07
C PHE A 347 -4.88 -11.73 -10.83
N CYS A 348 -4.94 -10.39 -10.72
CA CYS A 348 -6.21 -9.71 -10.47
C CYS A 348 -7.22 -9.94 -11.59
N ARG A 349 -6.75 -10.00 -12.84
CA ARG A 349 -7.61 -10.25 -14.02
C ARG A 349 -8.04 -11.71 -14.14
N GLU A 350 -7.20 -12.66 -13.77
CA GLU A 350 -7.51 -14.09 -13.81
C GLU A 350 -8.40 -14.54 -12.63
N HIS A 351 -8.26 -13.91 -11.46
CA HIS A 351 -8.97 -14.27 -10.23
C HIS A 351 -10.15 -13.34 -9.88
N GLY A 352 -10.54 -12.41 -10.77
CA GLY A 352 -11.71 -11.55 -10.58
C GLY A 352 -11.55 -10.41 -9.56
N LYS A 353 -10.31 -10.06 -9.20
CA LYS A 353 -10.00 -9.18 -8.05
C LYS A 353 -10.07 -7.69 -8.38
N ILE A 354 -10.12 -6.90 -7.32
CA ILE A 354 -10.04 -5.44 -7.35
C ILE A 354 -8.58 -5.01 -7.23
N LEU A 355 -8.09 -4.29 -8.24
CA LEU A 355 -6.75 -3.74 -8.30
C LEU A 355 -6.77 -2.20 -8.22
N TYR A 356 -5.91 -1.66 -7.37
CA TYR A 356 -5.48 -0.27 -7.41
C TYR A 356 -4.10 -0.16 -8.07
N ASP A 357 -4.05 0.38 -9.29
CA ASP A 357 -2.86 0.39 -10.16
C ASP A 357 -2.03 1.67 -9.95
N PHE A 358 -1.28 1.68 -8.85
CA PHE A 358 -0.45 2.80 -8.43
C PHE A 358 0.69 3.10 -9.41
N GLU A 359 1.25 2.10 -10.11
CA GLU A 359 2.25 2.32 -11.17
C GLU A 359 1.61 3.02 -12.36
N ASP A 360 0.43 2.58 -12.81
CA ASP A 360 -0.29 3.23 -13.90
C ASP A 360 -0.59 4.72 -13.57
N LEU A 361 -0.93 5.00 -12.31
CA LEU A 361 -1.14 6.34 -11.75
C LEU A 361 0.14 7.18 -11.60
N ASP A 362 1.32 6.57 -11.56
CA ASP A 362 2.63 7.24 -11.61
C ASP A 362 3.07 7.57 -13.03
N VAL A 363 2.81 6.68 -13.99
CA VAL A 363 3.40 6.79 -15.34
C VAL A 363 2.55 7.57 -16.34
N HIS A 364 1.26 7.81 -16.06
CA HIS A 364 0.36 8.54 -16.94
C HIS A 364 0.06 9.97 -16.47
N ALA A 365 0.24 10.95 -17.34
CA ALA A 365 -0.21 12.32 -17.14
C ALA A 365 -0.69 12.96 -18.45
N ASP A 366 -1.68 13.84 -18.38
CA ASP A 366 -2.21 14.63 -19.51
C ASP A 366 -2.63 13.83 -20.76
N GLY A 367 -2.79 12.50 -20.64
CA GLY A 367 -3.12 11.57 -21.73
C GLY A 367 -1.93 10.85 -22.36
N GLU A 368 -0.70 11.09 -21.87
CA GLU A 368 0.52 10.42 -22.32
C GLU A 368 1.05 9.44 -21.24
N ARG A 369 1.70 8.37 -21.68
CA ARG A 369 2.38 7.36 -20.84
C ARG A 369 3.88 7.57 -20.89
N HIS A 370 4.54 7.63 -19.75
CA HIS A 370 6.00 7.72 -19.66
C HIS A 370 6.66 6.34 -19.51
N THR A 371 7.78 6.17 -20.21
CA THR A 371 8.61 4.96 -20.22
C THR A 371 10.09 5.31 -20.31
N THR A 372 10.95 4.43 -19.83
CA THR A 372 12.40 4.44 -20.08
C THR A 372 12.83 3.10 -20.66
N THR A 373 14.11 2.94 -21.01
CA THR A 373 14.68 1.67 -21.50
C THR A 373 15.84 1.22 -20.62
N VAL A 374 15.63 0.15 -19.84
CA VAL A 374 16.66 -0.48 -18.98
C VAL A 374 17.03 -1.83 -19.58
N ASP A 375 18.34 -2.09 -19.76
CA ASP A 375 18.89 -3.31 -20.37
C ASP A 375 18.29 -3.72 -21.73
N GLY A 376 17.72 -2.76 -22.47
CA GLY A 376 17.06 -2.98 -23.76
C GLY A 376 15.58 -3.34 -23.67
N VAL A 377 14.98 -3.33 -22.48
CA VAL A 377 13.55 -3.52 -22.22
C VAL A 377 12.91 -2.15 -21.95
N GLU A 378 11.80 -1.84 -22.63
CA GLU A 378 10.97 -0.69 -22.27
C GLU A 378 10.22 -0.99 -20.97
N ILE A 379 10.33 -0.10 -19.98
CA ILE A 379 9.66 -0.22 -18.68
C ILE A 379 8.79 1.02 -18.39
N PRO A 380 7.73 0.89 -17.59
CA PRO A 380 7.00 2.04 -17.03
C PRO A 380 7.94 2.89 -16.17
N MET A 381 7.87 4.22 -16.32
CA MET A 381 8.61 5.17 -15.49
C MET A 381 7.71 6.32 -15.04
N GLN A 382 7.84 6.76 -13.79
CA GLN A 382 7.05 7.87 -13.23
C GLN A 382 7.16 9.11 -14.12
N HIS A 383 6.02 9.73 -14.44
CA HIS A 383 5.97 10.83 -15.39
C HIS A 383 6.74 12.06 -14.86
N PRO A 384 7.49 12.82 -15.69
CA PRO A 384 8.21 14.06 -15.29
C PRO A 384 7.33 15.19 -14.70
N ARG A 385 6.02 14.98 -14.54
CA ARG A 385 5.08 15.86 -13.83
C ARG A 385 5.02 15.56 -12.33
N TYR A 386 5.45 14.36 -11.95
CA TYR A 386 5.33 13.77 -10.62
C TYR A 386 6.70 13.50 -9.99
N ASP A 387 7.72 13.22 -10.80
CA ASP A 387 9.14 13.16 -10.40
C ASP A 387 9.61 14.49 -9.77
N VAL A 388 10.25 14.41 -8.60
CA VAL A 388 10.75 15.56 -7.84
C VAL A 388 12.11 16.09 -8.31
N GLU A 389 12.89 15.30 -9.07
CA GLU A 389 14.17 15.72 -9.66
C GLU A 389 13.95 16.55 -10.94
N THR A 390 12.79 16.43 -11.60
CA THR A 390 12.43 17.26 -12.75
C THR A 390 12.30 18.74 -12.36
N SER A 391 13.09 19.58 -13.04
CA SER A 391 13.31 20.97 -12.66
C SER A 391 12.03 21.83 -12.67
N GLY A 392 11.63 22.27 -11.47
CA GLY A 392 10.43 23.08 -11.25
C GLY A 392 9.38 22.37 -10.38
N ASN A 393 9.49 21.04 -10.24
CA ASN A 393 8.72 20.26 -9.29
C ASN A 393 9.28 20.43 -7.86
N ALA A 394 8.53 19.97 -6.87
CA ALA A 394 8.93 19.96 -5.46
C ALA A 394 8.28 18.77 -4.76
N GLU A 395 9.03 18.11 -3.87
CA GLU A 395 8.50 17.06 -3.00
C GLU A 395 7.37 17.62 -2.13
N TYR A 396 6.24 16.91 -2.10
CA TYR A 396 5.11 17.22 -1.25
C TYR A 396 5.13 16.33 0.00
N GLU A 397 5.24 16.95 1.17
CA GLU A 397 5.05 16.32 2.50
C GLU A 397 5.79 14.99 2.71
N HIS A 398 7.02 14.89 2.18
CA HIS A 398 7.92 13.72 2.25
C HIS A 398 7.41 12.44 1.58
N THR A 399 6.52 12.58 0.60
CA THR A 399 5.90 11.47 -0.15
C THR A 399 6.69 11.00 -1.38
N HIS A 400 7.90 11.52 -1.60
CA HIS A 400 8.77 11.25 -2.76
C HIS A 400 8.23 11.71 -4.13
N THR A 401 7.10 12.42 -4.17
CA THR A 401 6.45 12.87 -5.41
C THR A 401 5.86 14.29 -5.27
N THR A 402 5.26 14.84 -6.34
CA THR A 402 4.58 16.15 -6.29
C THR A 402 3.17 16.07 -5.72
N GLN A 403 2.67 17.21 -5.21
CA GLN A 403 1.28 17.35 -4.74
C GLN A 403 0.26 16.88 -5.79
N GLY A 404 0.53 17.14 -7.07
CA GLY A 404 -0.34 16.71 -8.16
C GLY A 404 -0.41 15.19 -8.34
N ALA A 405 0.60 14.43 -7.92
CA ALA A 405 0.62 12.98 -7.96
C ALA A 405 -0.17 12.36 -6.80
N CYS A 406 0.01 12.89 -5.58
CA CYS A 406 -0.79 12.51 -4.41
C CYS A 406 -2.28 12.73 -4.70
N GLU A 407 -2.63 13.88 -5.27
CA GLU A 407 -4.00 14.18 -5.69
C GLU A 407 -4.49 13.26 -6.82
N ASN A 408 -3.65 12.93 -7.82
CA ASN A 408 -3.97 11.95 -8.87
C ASN A 408 -4.46 10.62 -8.27
N LYS A 409 -3.68 10.12 -7.29
CA LYS A 409 -3.92 8.86 -6.58
C LYS A 409 -5.14 8.94 -5.67
N ALA A 410 -5.27 9.98 -4.87
CA ALA A 410 -6.43 10.17 -4.01
C ALA A 410 -7.74 10.36 -4.81
N MET A 411 -7.71 10.97 -6.00
CA MET A 411 -8.88 11.00 -6.90
C MET A 411 -9.28 9.60 -7.38
N ALA A 412 -8.31 8.77 -7.80
CA ALA A 412 -8.57 7.38 -8.18
C ALA A 412 -9.08 6.54 -6.99
N PHE A 413 -8.61 6.81 -5.77
CA PHE A 413 -9.12 6.19 -4.54
C PHE A 413 -10.59 6.58 -4.28
N TRP A 414 -10.92 7.89 -4.36
CA TRP A 414 -12.31 8.35 -4.23
C TRP A 414 -13.24 7.78 -5.31
N ARG A 415 -12.74 7.50 -6.53
CA ARG A 415 -13.49 6.74 -7.54
C ARG A 415 -13.66 5.28 -7.16
N MET A 416 -12.58 4.58 -6.80
CA MET A 416 -12.64 3.20 -6.32
C MET A 416 -13.72 3.02 -5.25
N MET A 417 -13.74 3.87 -4.22
CA MET A 417 -14.74 3.77 -3.15
C MET A 417 -16.17 4.08 -3.64
N ALA A 418 -16.35 5.11 -4.47
CA ALA A 418 -17.63 5.44 -5.08
C ALA A 418 -18.21 4.30 -5.94
N GLU A 419 -17.35 3.58 -6.64
CA GLU A 419 -17.69 2.49 -7.55
C GLU A 419 -17.85 1.13 -6.85
N LEU A 420 -17.16 0.91 -5.73
CA LEU A 420 -17.31 -0.28 -4.87
C LEU A 420 -18.63 -0.21 -4.07
N GLU A 421 -19.02 0.96 -3.58
CA GLU A 421 -20.34 1.16 -2.94
C GLU A 421 -21.51 1.32 -3.94
N GLY A 422 -21.30 0.98 -5.22
CA GLY A 422 -22.35 0.97 -6.25
C GLY A 422 -22.95 2.34 -6.57
N CYS A 423 -22.23 3.41 -6.25
CA CYS A 423 -22.70 4.80 -6.35
C CYS A 423 -22.11 5.59 -7.53
N ALA A 424 -21.19 4.98 -8.29
CA ALA A 424 -20.64 5.46 -9.57
C ALA A 424 -20.55 4.30 -10.59
N GLN A 425 -20.40 4.66 -11.88
CA GLN A 425 -20.23 3.81 -13.06
C GLN A 425 -19.36 4.53 -14.10
#